data_AF-A0A816G5H4-F1
#
_entry.id   AF-A0A816G5H4-F1
#
_cell.length_a   1.000
_cell.length_b   1.000
_cell.length_c   1.000
_cell.angle_alpha   90.00
_cell.angle_beta   90.00
_cell.angle_gamma   90.00
#
_symmetry.space_group_name_H-M   'P 1'
#
loop_
_entity.id
_entity.type
_entity.pdbx_description
1 polymer ?
#
loop_
_entity_poly.entity_id
_entity_poly.type
_entity_poly.pdbx_seq_one_letter_code
_entity_poly.pdbx_strand_id
1 'polypeptide(L)'
;LHNIVASCAILIILLLIVCTLVGIIVGILNSQVLATMTVGIIYLVSTMFSLFIVTIMLTILRGERKQSHCLALEILTDQLCSSRTIKLSYSFVFGCILVVLSFTTSALWLSLQEKQRKFVQH
;
A
#
# COMPACT_ATOMS: atom_id res chain seq x y z
N LEU A 1 3.67 -16.55 5.66
CA LEU A 1 3.94 -15.25 5.01
C LEU A 1 2.69 -14.67 4.32
N HIS A 2 2.00 -15.45 3.48
CA HIS A 2 0.79 -14.99 2.78
C HIS A 2 -0.34 -14.48 3.70
N ASN A 3 -0.65 -15.18 4.81
CA ASN A 3 -1.68 -14.71 5.76
C ASN A 3 -1.34 -13.38 6.41
N ILE A 4 -0.08 -13.16 6.78
CA ILE A 4 0.37 -11.91 7.41
C ILE A 4 0.22 -10.73 6.44
N VAL A 5 0.60 -10.94 5.18
CA VAL A 5 0.47 -9.92 4.13
C VAL A 5 -1.01 -9.61 3.85
N ALA A 6 -1.88 -10.62 3.80
CA ALA A 6 -3.32 -10.42 3.60
C ALA A 6 -3.97 -9.65 4.76
N SER A 7 -3.66 -10.00 6.01
CA SER A 7 -4.16 -9.27 7.18
C SER A 7 -3.67 -7.83 7.24
N CYS A 8 -2.40 -7.58 6.87
CA CYS A 8 -1.84 -6.23 6.81
C CYS A 8 -2.54 -5.39 5.73
N ALA A 9 -2.80 -5.97 4.56
CA ALA A 9 -3.54 -5.29 3.49
C ALA A 9 -4.98 -4.90 3.92
N ILE A 10 -5.70 -5.82 4.59
CA ILE A 10 -7.04 -5.54 5.10
C ILE A 10 -7.01 -4.41 6.13
N LEU A 11 -6.05 -4.45 7.05
CA LEU A 11 -5.86 -3.41 8.06
C LEU A 11 -5.60 -2.04 7.43
N ILE A 12 -4.75 -1.98 6.40
CA ILE A 12 -4.48 -0.75 5.65
C ILE A 12 -5.76 -0.18 5.03
N ILE A 13 -6.57 -1.02 4.37
CA ILE A 13 -7.80 -0.58 3.74
C ILE A 13 -8.77 -0.01 4.79
N LEU A 14 -8.95 -0.71 5.91
CA LEU A 14 -9.80 -0.23 7.01
C LEU A 14 -9.29 1.11 7.58
N LEU A 15 -7.98 1.23 7.81
CA LEU A 15 -7.36 2.47 8.28
C LEU A 15 -7.61 3.62 7.30
N LEU A 16 -7.45 3.40 6.00
CA LEU A 16 -7.68 4.41 4.97
C LEU A 16 -9.15 4.88 4.96
N ILE A 17 -10.11 3.96 5.05
CA ILE A 17 -11.54 4.29 5.10
C ILE A 17 -11.85 5.14 6.33
N VAL A 18 -11.42 4.69 7.51
CA VAL A 18 -11.65 5.41 8.78
C VAL A 18 -10.99 6.78 8.76
N CYS A 19 -9.74 6.88 8.29
CA CYS A 19 -9.03 8.16 8.20
C CYS A 19 -9.69 9.13 7.22
N THR A 20 -10.26 8.63 6.12
CA THR A 20 -10.98 9.46 5.15
C THR A 20 -12.26 10.01 5.77
N LEU A 21 -13.02 9.16 6.46
CA LEU A 21 -14.22 9.57 7.21
C LEU A 21 -13.88 10.63 8.28
N VAL A 22 -12.86 10.37 9.10
CA VAL A 22 -12.43 11.30 10.16
C VAL A 22 -11.88 12.61 9.56
N GLY A 23 -11.10 12.54 8.49
CA GLY A 23 -10.55 13.72 7.83
C GLY A 23 -11.61 14.61 7.22
N ILE A 24 -12.61 14.02 6.57
CA ILE A 24 -13.74 14.77 5.99
C ILE A 24 -14.64 15.32 7.10
N ILE A 25 -15.06 14.47 8.06
CA ILE A 25 -16.03 14.87 9.08
C ILE A 25 -15.39 15.83 10.07
N VAL A 26 -14.26 15.48 10.68
CA VAL A 26 -13.66 16.26 11.76
C VAL A 26 -12.71 17.32 11.22
N GLY A 27 -11.94 16.99 10.18
CA GLY A 27 -10.96 17.91 9.62
C GLY A 27 -11.60 19.06 8.85
N ILE A 28 -12.52 18.74 7.93
CA ILE A 28 -13.13 19.75 7.04
C ILE A 28 -14.34 20.42 7.69
N LEU A 29 -15.34 19.66 8.20
CA LEU A 29 -16.57 20.29 8.72
C LEU A 29 -16.33 21.08 10.02
N ASN A 30 -15.48 20.58 10.92
CA ASN A 30 -15.18 21.28 12.17
C ASN A 30 -13.93 22.18 12.09
N SER A 31 -13.34 22.34 10.90
CA SER A 31 -12.13 23.16 10.66
C SER A 31 -10.98 22.88 11.63
N GLN A 32 -10.83 21.63 12.07
CA GLN A 32 -9.78 21.26 13.02
C GLN A 32 -8.47 20.93 12.28
N VAL A 33 -7.54 21.87 12.29
CA VAL A 33 -6.21 21.74 11.65
C VAL A 33 -5.40 20.55 12.21
N LEU A 34 -5.58 20.21 13.49
CA LEU A 34 -4.87 19.07 14.10
C LEU A 34 -5.38 17.72 13.56
N ALA A 35 -6.69 17.62 13.30
CA ALA A 35 -7.29 16.41 12.76
C ALA A 35 -6.85 16.16 11.31
N THR A 36 -6.82 17.20 10.48
CA THR A 36 -6.31 17.09 9.10
C THR A 36 -4.83 16.72 9.04
N MET A 37 -4.01 17.27 9.94
CA MET A 37 -2.59 16.89 10.07
C MET A 37 -2.44 15.40 10.40
N THR A 38 -3.20 14.92 11.39
CA THR A 38 -3.12 13.53 11.85
C THR A 38 -3.51 12.56 10.73
N VAL A 39 -4.56 12.88 9.97
CA VAL A 39 -4.98 12.10 8.80
C VAL A 39 -3.88 12.05 7.73
N GLY A 40 -3.24 13.17 7.42
CA GLY A 40 -2.12 13.22 6.48
C GLY A 40 -0.94 12.32 6.88
N ILE A 41 -0.60 12.30 8.18
CA ILE A 41 0.44 11.45 8.74
C ILE A 41 0.06 9.97 8.65
N ILE A 42 -1.19 9.61 8.99
CA ILE A 42 -1.65 8.21 8.91
C ILE A 42 -1.61 7.71 7.46
N TYR A 43 -1.93 8.57 6.49
CA TYR A 43 -1.78 8.26 5.08
C TYR A 43 -0.30 8.00 4.69
N LEU A 44 0.67 8.76 5.21
CA LEU A 44 2.10 8.45 5.01
C LEU A 44 2.49 7.09 5.58
N VAL A 45 2.04 6.79 6.80
CA VAL A 45 2.30 5.51 7.45
C VAL A 45 1.71 4.36 6.61
N SER A 46 0.50 4.54 6.08
CA SER A 46 -0.14 3.60 5.16
C SER A 46 0.68 3.36 3.88
N THR A 47 1.26 4.42 3.31
CA THR A 47 2.18 4.30 2.16
C THR A 47 3.41 3.46 2.49
N MET A 48 4.01 3.65 3.66
CA MET A 48 5.17 2.85 4.11
C MET A 48 4.82 1.36 4.27
N PHE A 49 3.66 1.06 4.87
CA PHE A 49 3.18 -0.33 4.96
C PHE A 49 2.87 -0.93 3.59
N SER A 50 2.30 -0.16 2.67
CA SER A 50 2.02 -0.61 1.31
C SER A 50 3.32 -0.92 0.54
N LEU A 51 4.36 -0.09 0.69
CA LEU A 51 5.69 -0.36 0.15
C LEU A 51 6.31 -1.64 0.74
N PHE A 52 6.13 -1.85 2.04
CA PHE A 52 6.60 -3.07 2.70
C PHE A 52 5.93 -4.33 2.12
N ILE A 53 4.61 -4.30 1.90
CA ILE A 53 3.86 -5.39 1.25
C ILE A 53 4.38 -5.65 -0.17
N VAL A 54 4.56 -4.60 -0.98
CA VAL A 54 5.07 -4.70 -2.34
C VAL A 54 6.48 -5.31 -2.36
N THR A 55 7.33 -4.92 -1.40
CA THR A 55 8.69 -5.44 -1.26
C THR A 55 8.71 -6.93 -0.88
N ILE A 56 7.84 -7.35 0.03
CA ILE A 56 7.67 -8.77 0.36
C ILE A 56 7.21 -9.55 -0.87
N MET A 57 6.23 -9.04 -1.61
CA MET A 57 5.73 -9.68 -2.83
C MET A 57 6.82 -9.82 -3.89
N LEU A 58 7.65 -8.80 -4.08
CA LEU A 58 8.83 -8.86 -4.96
C LEU A 58 9.86 -9.90 -4.50
N THR A 59 10.07 -10.00 -3.19
CA THR A 59 11.01 -10.95 -2.60
C THR A 59 10.53 -12.39 -2.79
N ILE A 60 9.24 -12.66 -2.61
CA ILE A 60 8.63 -13.96 -2.90
C ILE A 60 8.77 -14.29 -4.39
N LEU A 61 8.45 -13.35 -5.28
CA LEU A 61 8.53 -13.56 -6.73
C LEU A 61 9.97 -13.86 -7.19
N ARG A 62 10.96 -13.18 -6.61
CA ARG A 62 12.39 -13.42 -6.87
C ARG A 62 12.88 -14.73 -6.23
N GLY A 63 12.35 -15.10 -5.07
CA GLY A 63 12.66 -16.35 -4.38
C GLY A 63 12.17 -17.57 -5.14
N GLU A 64 10.92 -17.56 -5.63
CA GLU A 64 10.40 -18.64 -6.47
C GLU A 64 11.16 -18.78 -7.78
N ARG A 65 11.59 -17.66 -8.39
CA ARG A 65 12.49 -17.69 -9.57
C ARG A 65 13.83 -18.36 -9.30
N LYS A 66 14.39 -18.21 -8.09
CA LYS A 66 15.65 -18.89 -7.73
C LYS A 66 15.42 -20.37 -7.42
N GLN A 67 14.29 -20.71 -6.80
CA GLN A 67 13.96 -22.08 -6.45
C GLN A 67 13.64 -22.96 -7.68
N SER A 68 13.11 -22.37 -8.76
CA SER A 68 12.96 -23.05 -10.05
C SER A 68 14.29 -23.40 -10.75
N HIS A 69 15.43 -22.81 -10.34
CA HIS A 69 16.74 -23.14 -10.90
C HIS A 69 17.54 -24.18 -10.10
N CYS A 70 17.12 -24.54 -8.87
CA CYS A 70 17.85 -25.50 -8.03
C CYS A 70 17.11 -26.83 -7.77
N LEU A 71 15.88 -27.01 -8.27
CA LEU A 71 15.12 -28.26 -8.13
C LEU A 71 14.74 -28.90 -9.48
N ALA A 72 15.27 -28.38 -10.59
CA ALA A 72 15.03 -28.86 -11.94
C ALA A 72 16.21 -29.66 -12.52
N LEU A 73 17.11 -30.18 -11.67
CA LEU A 73 18.23 -31.02 -12.09
C LEU A 73 18.18 -32.44 -11.52
N GLU A 74 17.00 -32.90 -11.09
CA GLU A 74 16.79 -34.31 -10.80
C GLU A 74 15.34 -34.65 -11.12
N ILE A 75 15.15 -35.36 -12.24
CA ILE A 75 14.00 -36.23 -12.48
C ILE A 75 12.73 -35.51 -12.98
N LEU A 76 12.41 -35.79 -14.25
CA LEU A 76 11.08 -35.71 -14.88
C LEU A 76 10.60 -34.36 -15.50
N THR A 77 10.86 -34.29 -16.81
CA THR A 77 9.91 -33.84 -17.86
C THR A 77 9.79 -32.33 -18.12
N ASP A 78 10.59 -31.86 -19.09
CA ASP A 78 10.63 -30.49 -19.66
C ASP A 78 9.33 -29.98 -20.28
N GLN A 79 8.29 -30.80 -20.45
CA GLN A 79 7.05 -30.37 -21.12
C GLN A 79 5.95 -29.83 -20.19
N LEU A 80 6.03 -30.03 -18.86
CA LEU A 80 5.06 -29.44 -17.92
C LEU A 80 5.55 -28.14 -17.27
N CYS A 81 6.85 -27.83 -17.37
CA CYS A 81 7.44 -26.64 -16.75
C CYS A 81 7.28 -25.34 -17.58
N SER A 82 6.61 -25.39 -18.73
CA SER A 82 6.33 -24.21 -19.56
C SER A 82 4.95 -23.58 -19.31
N SER A 83 4.17 -24.04 -18.32
CA SER A 83 2.83 -23.50 -18.03
C SER A 83 2.71 -22.78 -16.68
N ARG A 84 3.82 -22.58 -15.96
CA ARG A 84 3.85 -21.69 -14.80
C ARG A 84 4.62 -20.42 -15.13
N THR A 85 4.25 -19.77 -16.23
CA THR A 85 4.52 -18.34 -16.36
C THR A 85 3.86 -17.69 -15.15
N ILE A 86 4.67 -17.30 -14.17
CA ILE A 86 4.25 -16.48 -13.04
C ILE A 86 3.79 -15.18 -13.68
N LYS A 87 2.51 -15.14 -14.11
CA LYS A 87 1.86 -13.94 -14.58
C LYS A 87 2.03 -12.95 -13.44
N LEU A 88 2.53 -11.76 -13.77
CA LEU A 88 2.60 -10.65 -12.85
C LEU A 88 1.21 -10.53 -12.20
N SER A 89 1.08 -10.99 -10.96
CA SER A 89 -0.23 -11.09 -10.32
C SER A 89 -0.83 -9.69 -10.29
N TYR A 90 -2.10 -9.55 -10.69
CA TYR A 90 -2.82 -8.28 -10.65
C TYR A 90 -2.66 -7.58 -9.29
N SER A 91 -2.53 -8.35 -8.20
CA SER A 91 -2.23 -7.87 -6.85
C SER A 91 -0.99 -7.00 -6.73
N PHE A 92 0.07 -7.25 -7.51
CA PHE A 92 1.28 -6.41 -7.52
C PHE A 92 0.99 -5.03 -8.11
N VAL A 93 0.28 -4.99 -9.25
CA VAL A 93 -0.12 -3.74 -9.92
C VAL A 93 -1.04 -2.93 -9.01
N PHE A 94 -2.03 -3.58 -8.38
CA PHE A 94 -2.89 -2.95 -7.39
C PHE A 94 -2.11 -2.40 -6.19
N GLY A 95 -1.11 -3.12 -5.69
CA GLY A 95 -0.23 -2.65 -4.62
C GLY A 95 0.54 -1.38 -5.01
N CYS A 96 1.10 -1.33 -6.22
CA CYS A 96 1.77 -0.13 -6.72
C CYS A 96 0.83 1.05 -6.88
N ILE A 97 -0.37 0.83 -7.43
CA ILE A 97 -1.40 1.88 -7.56
C ILE A 97 -1.79 2.42 -6.18
N LEU A 98 -1.95 1.55 -5.18
CA LEU A 98 -2.28 1.93 -3.81
C LEU A 98 -1.18 2.79 -3.16
N VAL A 99 0.10 2.46 -3.41
CA VAL A 99 1.23 3.29 -2.95
C VAL A 99 1.16 4.69 -3.57
N VAL A 100 0.95 4.79 -4.88
CA VAL A 100 0.87 6.09 -5.57
C VAL A 100 -0.33 6.90 -5.07
N LEU A 101 -1.51 6.27 -4.95
CA LEU A 101 -2.73 6.92 -4.46
C LEU A 101 -2.59 7.40 -3.00
N SER A 102 -2.04 6.57 -2.11
CA SER A 102 -1.85 6.95 -0.70
C SER A 102 -0.83 8.09 -0.54
N PHE A 103 0.22 8.10 -1.36
CA PHE A 103 1.21 9.17 -1.35
C PHE A 103 0.64 10.51 -1.85
N THR A 104 -0.09 10.49 -2.99
CA THR A 104 -0.70 11.71 -3.54
C THR A 104 -1.79 12.26 -2.62
N THR A 105 -2.62 11.39 -2.03
CA THR A 105 -3.63 11.82 -1.05
C THR A 105 -3.01 12.39 0.21
N SER A 106 -1.92 11.83 0.72
CA SER A 106 -1.18 12.42 1.84
C SER A 106 -0.70 13.84 1.52
N ALA A 107 -0.08 14.05 0.34
CA ALA A 107 0.39 15.37 -0.08
C ALA A 107 -0.77 16.39 -0.18
N LEU A 108 -1.94 15.95 -0.65
CA LEU A 108 -3.15 16.79 -0.69
C LEU A 108 -3.63 17.17 0.71
N TRP A 109 -3.68 16.23 1.65
CA TRP A 109 -4.08 16.52 3.04
C TRP A 109 -3.13 17.50 3.73
N LEU A 110 -1.82 17.34 3.54
CA LEU A 110 -0.82 18.28 4.08
C LEU A 110 -0.93 19.67 3.44
N SER A 111 -1.20 19.74 2.14
CA SER A 111 -1.44 21.02 1.44
C SER A 111 -2.73 21.71 1.93
N LEU A 112 -3.78 20.95 2.20
CA LEU A 112 -5.03 21.46 2.78
C LEU A 112 -4.82 22.00 4.19
N GLN A 113 -4.01 21.31 5.00
CA GLN A 113 -3.64 21.77 6.33
C GLN A 113 -2.96 23.14 6.28
N GLU A 114 -2.01 23.34 5.36
CA GLU A 114 -1.31 24.63 5.22
C GLU A 114 -2.28 25.76 4.89
N LYS A 115 -3.25 25.50 3.99
CA LYS A 115 -4.30 26.48 3.68
C LYS A 115 -5.18 26.79 4.89
N GLN A 116 -5.66 25.77 5.60
CA GLN A 116 -6.50 25.97 6.78
C GLN A 116 -5.77 26.74 7.89
N ARG A 117 -4.47 26.45 8.09
CA ARG A 117 -3.65 27.17 9.06
C ARG A 117 -3.57 28.67 8.74
N LYS A 118 -3.41 29.03 7.46
CA LYS A 118 -3.38 30.44 7.03
C LYS A 118 -4.70 31.17 7.27
N PHE A 119 -5.83 30.50 7.07
CA PHE A 119 -7.16 31.07 7.34
C PHE A 119 -7.44 31.32 8.82
N VAL A 120 -6.93 30.48 9.72
CA VAL A 120 -7.16 30.65 11.17
C VAL A 120 -6.31 31.79 11.77
N GLN A 121 -5.22 32.18 11.10
CA GLN A 121 -4.32 33.26 11.56
C GLN A 121 -4.72 34.67 11.10
N HIS A 122 -5.70 34.78 10.19
CA HIS A 122 -6.26 36.04 9.68
C HIS A 122 -7.66 36.27 10.22
#